data_AF-A0A7C2WRM4-F1
#
_entry.id   AF-A0A7C2WRM4-F1
#
_cell.length_a   1.000
_cell.length_b   1.000
_cell.length_c   1.000
_cell.angle_alpha   90.00
_cell.angle_beta   90.00
_cell.angle_gamma   90.00
#
_symmetry.space_group_name_H-M   'P 1'
#
loop_
_entity.id
_entity.type
_entity.pdbx_description
1 polymer ?
#
loop_
_entity_poly.entity_id
_entity_poly.type
_entity_poly.pdbx_seq_one_letter_code
_entity_poly.pdbx_strand_id
1 'polypeptide(L)'
;MPDQPSQSAQRFTRRVGLFTLGTLISRLGGLVRESVFAWLFGAGLATDAFNVAFRIPNFFRDLFAESALSAAFVPTLVQTRRDQGDDHARRLAANLFNTITILLALIVIAGIILAPQIVRLIAWGFRPEPQKLQLTISLTRIMFPFLLFVALAAWAMGILNASGSFFIPAVAP
;
A
#
# COMPACT_ATOMS: atom_id res chain seq x y z
N MET A 1 -5.03 -51.98 19.68
CA MET A 1 -6.11 -50.97 19.69
C MET A 1 -5.95 -50.12 18.44
N PRO A 2 -6.89 -50.09 17.49
CA PRO A 2 -6.76 -49.25 16.30
C PRO A 2 -7.06 -47.79 16.64
N ASP A 3 -6.17 -46.91 16.19
CA ASP A 3 -6.23 -45.45 16.27
C ASP A 3 -7.52 -44.89 15.64
N GLN A 4 -8.15 -43.91 16.30
CA GLN A 4 -9.31 -43.18 15.78
C GLN A 4 -8.88 -41.96 14.95
N PRO A 5 -8.95 -41.96 13.60
CA PRO A 5 -8.53 -40.84 12.76
C PRO A 5 -9.65 -39.82 12.47
N SER A 6 -10.82 -39.93 13.11
CA SER A 6 -12.05 -39.25 12.64
C SER A 6 -12.31 -37.86 13.24
N GLN A 7 -11.90 -37.58 14.48
CA GLN A 7 -12.34 -36.37 15.19
C GLN A 7 -11.54 -35.11 14.83
N SER A 8 -10.24 -35.24 14.55
CA SER A 8 -9.37 -34.11 14.16
C SER A 8 -9.66 -33.64 12.73
N ALA A 9 -9.81 -34.58 11.80
CA ALA A 9 -10.16 -34.32 10.40
C ALA A 9 -11.54 -33.64 10.27
N GLN A 10 -12.55 -34.12 11.00
CA GLN A 10 -13.90 -33.50 10.98
C GLN A 10 -13.89 -32.06 11.56
N ARG A 11 -13.12 -31.81 12.62
CA ARG A 11 -12.98 -30.46 13.20
C ARG A 11 -12.22 -29.51 12.27
N PHE A 12 -11.22 -30.01 11.54
CA PHE A 12 -10.47 -29.25 10.54
C PHE A 12 -11.34 -28.88 9.34
N THR A 13 -12.04 -29.86 8.73
CA THR A 13 -12.94 -29.62 7.59
C THR A 13 -14.06 -28.64 7.95
N ARG A 14 -14.61 -28.72 9.16
CA ARG A 14 -15.65 -27.78 9.63
C ARG A 14 -15.11 -26.35 9.79
N ARG A 15 -13.86 -26.18 10.26
CA ARG A 15 -13.20 -24.87 10.40
C ARG A 15 -12.82 -24.27 9.06
N VAL A 16 -12.28 -25.07 8.14
CA VAL A 16 -12.01 -24.66 6.75
C VAL A 16 -13.31 -24.27 6.05
N GLY A 17 -14.38 -25.04 6.23
CA GLY A 17 -15.71 -24.73 5.71
C GLY A 17 -16.24 -23.38 6.21
N LEU A 18 -16.15 -23.12 7.52
CA LEU A 18 -16.56 -21.82 8.09
C LEU A 18 -15.70 -20.66 7.56
N PHE A 19 -14.40 -20.85 7.42
CA PHE A 19 -13.49 -19.82 6.90
C PHE A 19 -13.77 -19.47 5.44
N THR A 20 -13.96 -20.48 4.59
CA THR A 20 -14.33 -20.31 3.18
C THR A 20 -15.70 -19.64 3.06
N LEU A 21 -16.67 -20.05 3.88
CA LEU A 21 -18.00 -19.45 3.89
C LEU A 21 -17.96 -17.98 4.32
N GLY A 22 -17.19 -17.65 5.36
CA GLY A 22 -16.96 -16.27 5.80
C GLY A 22 -16.29 -15.42 4.71
N THR A 23 -15.31 -15.98 4.01
CA THR A 23 -14.64 -15.31 2.88
C THR A 23 -15.60 -15.05 1.73
N LEU A 24 -16.45 -16.02 1.38
CA LEU A 24 -17.46 -15.88 0.33
C LEU A 24 -18.50 -14.82 0.69
N ILE A 25 -19.03 -14.84 1.91
CA ILE A 25 -19.99 -13.83 2.38
C ILE A 25 -19.36 -12.43 2.35
N SER A 26 -18.11 -12.29 2.80
CA SER A 26 -17.40 -11.01 2.78
C SER A 26 -17.17 -10.51 1.35
N ARG A 27 -16.79 -11.39 0.41
CA ARG A 27 -16.66 -11.05 -1.01
C ARG A 27 -17.99 -10.68 -1.66
N LEU A 28 -19.06 -11.42 -1.38
CA LEU A 28 -20.40 -11.11 -1.88
C LEU A 28 -20.92 -9.78 -1.34
N GLY A 29 -20.71 -9.50 -0.05
CA GLY A 29 -21.02 -8.19 0.54
C GLY A 29 -20.21 -7.06 -0.10
N GLY A 30 -18.93 -7.30 -0.39
CA GLY A 30 -18.07 -6.38 -1.14
C GLY A 30 -18.61 -6.11 -2.56
N LEU A 31 -19.03 -7.16 -3.27
CA LEU A 31 -19.63 -7.05 -4.61
C LEU A 31 -20.97 -6.29 -4.60
N VAL A 32 -21.81 -6.54 -3.60
CA VAL A 32 -23.07 -5.79 -3.42
C VAL A 32 -22.77 -4.32 -3.14
N ARG A 33 -21.81 -4.03 -2.26
CA ARG A 33 -21.35 -2.66 -1.99
C ARG A 33 -20.85 -2.00 -3.28
N GLU A 34 -20.00 -2.67 -4.05
CA GLU A 34 -19.48 -2.17 -5.32
C GLU A 34 -20.60 -1.94 -6.34
N SER A 35 -21.59 -2.83 -6.43
CA SER A 35 -22.74 -2.69 -7.32
C SER A 35 -23.65 -1.52 -6.91
N VAL A 36 -23.88 -1.34 -5.61
CA VAL A 36 -24.66 -0.22 -5.07
C VAL A 36 -23.91 1.10 -5.27
N PHE A 37 -22.60 1.15 -5.08
CA PHE A 37 -21.78 2.32 -5.40
C PHE A 37 -21.80 2.61 -6.91
N ALA A 38 -21.66 1.60 -7.76
CA ALA A 38 -21.75 1.74 -9.21
C ALA A 38 -23.16 2.18 -9.67
N TRP A 39 -24.21 1.84 -8.94
CA TRP A 39 -25.58 2.28 -9.24
C TRP A 39 -25.88 3.70 -8.73
N LEU A 40 -25.44 4.04 -7.51
CA LEU A 40 -25.64 5.37 -6.91
C LEU A 40 -24.77 6.46 -7.55
N PHE A 41 -23.54 6.12 -7.95
CA PHE A 41 -22.59 7.06 -8.55
C PHE A 41 -22.38 6.84 -10.06
N GLY A 42 -22.89 5.74 -10.63
CA GLY A 42 -22.63 5.34 -12.02
C GLY A 42 -21.18 4.88 -12.24
N ALA A 43 -20.86 4.47 -13.48
CA ALA A 43 -19.53 4.69 -14.06
C ALA A 43 -19.31 6.22 -14.16
N GLY A 44 -19.10 6.84 -13.01
CA GLY A 44 -19.15 8.28 -12.85
C GLY A 44 -17.83 8.93 -13.25
N LEU A 45 -17.94 10.11 -13.85
CA LEU A 45 -16.81 10.97 -14.19
C LEU A 45 -15.83 11.13 -13.00
N ALA A 46 -16.35 11.22 -11.77
CA ALA A 46 -15.58 11.29 -10.55
C ALA A 46 -14.92 9.97 -10.12
N THR A 47 -15.62 8.84 -10.23
CA THR A 47 -15.09 7.51 -9.86
C THR A 47 -13.94 7.12 -10.78
N ASP A 48 -14.09 7.33 -12.08
CA ASP A 48 -13.05 7.08 -13.08
C ASP A 48 -11.83 8.00 -12.87
N ALA A 49 -12.08 9.28 -12.60
CA ALA A 49 -11.02 10.24 -12.29
C ALA A 49 -10.26 9.84 -11.03
N PHE A 50 -10.96 9.42 -9.97
CA PHE A 50 -10.34 8.96 -8.73
C PHE A 50 -9.53 7.69 -8.92
N ASN A 51 -10.05 6.69 -9.62
CA ASN A 51 -9.37 5.41 -9.85
C ASN A 51 -8.05 5.62 -10.62
N VAL A 52 -8.06 6.44 -11.67
CA VAL A 52 -6.84 6.81 -12.39
C VAL A 52 -5.90 7.62 -11.49
N ALA A 53 -6.41 8.62 -10.79
CA ALA A 53 -5.61 9.48 -9.94
C ALA A 53 -4.92 8.72 -8.81
N PHE A 54 -5.59 7.72 -8.21
CA PHE A 54 -5.06 6.86 -7.15
C PHE A 54 -3.98 5.90 -7.66
N ARG A 55 -4.13 5.36 -8.87
CA ARG A 55 -3.21 4.39 -9.43
C ARG A 55 -1.79 4.94 -9.62
N ILE A 56 -1.67 6.24 -9.90
CA ILE A 56 -0.38 6.90 -10.12
C ILE A 56 0.46 6.91 -8.84
N PRO A 57 0.02 7.49 -7.71
CA PRO A 57 0.71 7.35 -6.43
C PRO A 57 0.87 5.88 -6.01
N ASN A 58 -0.14 5.04 -6.18
CA ASN A 58 -0.03 3.65 -5.71
C ASN A 58 1.11 2.89 -6.43
N PHE A 59 1.34 3.13 -7.71
CA PHE A 59 2.47 2.55 -8.43
C PHE A 59 3.83 2.94 -7.81
N PHE A 60 4.01 4.22 -7.46
CA PHE A 60 5.22 4.67 -6.77
C PHE A 60 5.33 4.05 -5.37
N ARG A 61 4.21 3.93 -4.66
CA ARG A 61 4.16 3.25 -3.36
C ARG A 61 4.66 1.81 -3.48
N ASP A 62 4.15 1.06 -4.45
CA ASP A 62 4.50 -0.34 -4.64
C ASP A 62 5.98 -0.49 -5.05
N LEU A 63 6.50 0.45 -5.87
CA LEU A 63 7.94 0.50 -6.19
C LEU A 63 8.82 0.77 -4.95
N PHE A 64 8.49 1.78 -4.14
CA PHE A 64 9.38 2.23 -3.07
C PHE A 64 9.19 1.51 -1.73
N ALA A 65 7.94 1.19 -1.34
CA ALA A 65 7.61 0.65 -0.02
C ALA A 65 7.65 -0.88 0.03
N GLU A 66 7.13 -1.57 -0.99
CA GLU A 66 7.07 -3.04 -1.02
C GLU A 66 8.41 -3.67 -1.43
N SER A 67 9.06 -3.17 -2.50
CA SER A 67 10.11 -3.94 -3.16
C SER A 67 11.54 -3.73 -2.63
N ALA A 68 11.93 -2.50 -2.30
CA ALA A 68 13.33 -2.18 -2.01
C ALA A 68 13.61 -1.97 -0.51
N LEU A 69 12.72 -1.26 0.18
CA LEU A 69 12.95 -0.87 1.57
C LEU A 69 12.82 -2.09 2.49
N SER A 70 11.69 -2.79 2.52
CA SER A 70 11.48 -3.90 3.46
C SER A 70 12.40 -5.11 3.21
N ALA A 71 12.70 -5.43 1.95
CA ALA A 71 13.53 -6.58 1.60
C ALA A 71 15.02 -6.40 1.93
N ALA A 72 15.56 -5.17 1.81
CA ALA A 72 16.98 -4.91 2.02
C ALA A 72 17.28 -4.18 3.33
N PHE A 73 16.43 -3.25 3.77
CA PHE A 73 16.69 -2.43 4.95
C PHE A 73 16.68 -3.25 6.23
N VAL A 74 15.66 -4.10 6.44
CA VAL A 74 15.51 -4.85 7.70
C VAL A 74 16.71 -5.79 7.92
N PRO A 75 17.11 -6.64 6.95
CA PRO A 75 18.31 -7.47 7.09
C PRO A 75 19.58 -6.64 7.33
N THR A 76 19.76 -5.55 6.59
CA THR A 76 20.95 -4.69 6.71
C THR A 76 21.02 -3.99 8.06
N LEU A 77 19.89 -3.54 8.60
CA LEU A 77 19.80 -2.91 9.91
C LEU A 77 20.10 -3.91 11.03
N VAL A 78 19.57 -5.14 10.94
CA VAL A 78 19.86 -6.22 11.88
C VAL A 78 21.34 -6.62 11.83
N GLN A 79 21.91 -6.75 10.62
CA GLN A 79 23.33 -7.06 10.45
C GLN A 79 24.24 -5.95 11.00
N THR A 80 23.95 -4.69 10.66
CA THR A 80 24.73 -3.54 11.16
C THR A 80 24.69 -3.46 12.69
N ARG A 81 23.52 -3.71 13.29
CA ARG A 81 23.37 -3.77 14.76
C ARG A 81 24.22 -4.87 15.38
N ARG A 82 24.30 -6.04 14.74
CA ARG A 82 25.11 -7.18 15.22
C ARG A 82 26.61 -6.93 15.07
N ASP A 83 27.03 -6.43 13.92
CA ASP A 83 28.46 -6.33 13.57
C ASP A 83 29.12 -5.05 14.12
N GLN A 84 28.35 -3.95 14.22
CA GLN A 84 28.87 -2.60 14.49
C GLN A 84 28.20 -1.91 15.69
N GLY A 85 27.24 -2.57 16.33
CA GLY A 85 26.54 -2.08 17.51
C GLY A 85 25.37 -1.13 17.23
N ASP A 86 24.67 -0.74 18.29
CA ASP A 86 23.42 0.02 18.21
C ASP A 86 23.58 1.44 17.66
N ASP A 87 24.72 2.10 17.91
CA ASP A 87 24.97 3.47 17.43
C ASP A 87 25.07 3.52 15.90
N HIS A 88 25.76 2.54 15.29
CA HIS A 88 25.85 2.44 13.83
C HIS A 88 24.49 2.10 13.20
N ALA A 89 23.71 1.22 13.83
CA ALA A 89 22.36 0.91 13.38
C ALA A 89 21.43 2.15 13.43
N ARG A 90 21.51 2.96 14.50
CA ARG A 90 20.76 4.22 14.63
C ARG A 90 21.15 5.22 13.54
N ARG A 91 22.46 5.37 13.26
CA ARG A 91 22.95 6.24 12.18
C ARG A 91 22.46 5.76 10.81
N LEU A 92 22.50 4.46 10.53
CA LEU A 92 21.97 3.89 9.30
C LEU A 92 20.49 4.21 9.13
N ALA A 93 19.69 3.98 10.17
CA ALA A 93 18.26 4.27 10.17
C ALA A 93 17.96 5.76 9.91
N ALA A 94 18.68 6.67 10.59
CA ALA A 94 18.54 8.12 10.41
C ALA A 94 18.98 8.60 9.02
N ASN A 95 20.09 8.07 8.51
CA ASN A 95 20.56 8.38 7.16
C ASN A 95 19.56 7.93 6.11
N LEU A 96 18.97 6.74 6.28
CA LEU A 96 17.93 6.26 5.39
C LEU A 96 16.68 7.13 5.47
N PHE A 97 16.22 7.49 6.66
CA PHE A 97 15.10 8.40 6.86
C PHE A 97 15.29 9.73 6.10
N ASN A 98 16.45 10.37 6.29
CA ASN A 98 16.76 11.62 5.61
C ASN A 98 16.80 11.44 4.08
N THR A 99 17.42 10.35 3.61
CA THR A 99 17.55 10.05 2.18
C THR A 99 16.18 9.83 1.53
N ILE A 100 15.33 8.97 2.12
CA ILE A 100 13.98 8.71 1.58
C ILE A 100 13.11 9.96 1.66
N THR A 101 13.23 10.77 2.72
CA THR A 101 12.43 11.99 2.89
C THR A 101 12.77 13.01 1.81
N ILE A 102 14.06 13.28 1.58
CA ILE A 102 14.50 14.23 0.55
C ILE A 102 14.13 13.72 -0.84
N LEU A 103 14.45 12.46 -1.14
CA LEU A 103 14.17 11.87 -2.45
C LEU A 103 12.67 11.88 -2.76
N LEU A 104 11.83 11.46 -1.82
CA LEU A 104 10.39 11.44 -2.02
C LEU A 104 9.77 12.83 -2.00
N ALA A 105 10.28 13.78 -1.23
CA ALA A 105 9.84 15.16 -1.30
C ALA A 105 10.07 15.73 -2.72
N LEU A 106 11.23 15.46 -3.32
CA LEU A 106 11.51 15.85 -4.70
C LEU A 106 10.56 15.17 -5.69
N ILE A 107 10.32 13.86 -5.53
CA ILE A 107 9.38 13.11 -6.39
C ILE A 107 7.95 13.63 -6.24
N VAL A 108 7.51 13.96 -5.02
CA VAL A 108 6.18 14.53 -4.74
C VAL A 108 6.02 15.88 -5.41
N ILE A 109 6.99 16.78 -5.23
CA ILE A 109 6.97 18.11 -5.87
C ILE A 109 6.94 17.97 -7.39
N ALA A 110 7.84 17.14 -7.95
CA ALA A 110 7.87 16.88 -9.38
C ALA A 110 6.55 16.28 -9.88
N GLY A 111 5.97 15.33 -9.15
CA GLY A 111 4.69 14.69 -9.47
C GLY A 111 3.51 15.66 -9.46
N ILE A 112 3.47 16.61 -8.52
CA ILE A 112 2.43 17.65 -8.46
C ILE A 112 2.55 18.61 -9.66
N ILE A 113 3.77 19.02 -9.99
CA ILE A 113 4.05 19.92 -11.13
C ILE A 113 3.74 19.22 -12.45
N LEU A 114 4.17 17.96 -12.60
CA LEU A 114 4.02 17.15 -13.80
C LEU A 114 2.67 16.41 -13.87
N ALA A 115 1.79 16.55 -12.87
CA ALA A 115 0.50 15.89 -12.84
C ALA A 115 -0.32 16.06 -14.15
N PRO A 116 -0.40 17.25 -14.78
CA PRO A 116 -1.07 17.41 -16.06
C PRO A 116 -0.51 16.51 -17.16
N GLN A 117 0.81 16.40 -17.26
CA GLN A 117 1.52 15.62 -18.27
C GLN A 117 1.35 14.12 -18.00
N ILE A 118 1.53 13.70 -16.75
CA ILE A 118 1.38 12.31 -16.31
C ILE A 118 -0.05 11.83 -16.60
N VAL A 119 -1.06 12.61 -16.20
CA VAL A 119 -2.47 12.23 -16.42
C VAL A 119 -2.81 12.21 -17.91
N ARG A 120 -2.33 13.16 -18.73
CA ARG A 120 -2.57 13.16 -20.18
C ARG A 120 -1.91 11.99 -20.92
N LEU A 121 -0.84 11.43 -20.35
CA LEU A 121 -0.16 10.25 -20.87
C LEU A 121 -0.90 8.97 -20.47
N ILE A 122 -1.22 8.83 -19.18
CA ILE A 122 -1.82 7.61 -18.62
C ILE A 122 -3.32 7.50 -18.95
N ALA A 123 -4.05 8.61 -18.84
CA ALA A 123 -5.48 8.71 -19.16
C ALA A 123 -5.72 9.50 -20.46
N TRP A 124 -5.03 9.09 -21.52
CA TRP A 124 -5.24 9.57 -22.89
C TRP A 124 -6.71 9.54 -23.33
N GLY A 125 -7.49 8.56 -22.85
CA GLY A 125 -8.94 8.46 -23.09
C GLY A 125 -9.79 9.56 -22.46
N PHE A 126 -9.27 10.36 -21.51
CA PHE A 126 -10.02 11.48 -20.90
C PHE A 126 -9.81 12.81 -21.63
N ARG A 127 -8.98 12.84 -22.69
CA ARG A 127 -8.75 14.06 -23.50
C ARG A 127 -10.03 14.66 -24.11
N PRO A 128 -11.01 13.86 -24.59
CA PRO A 128 -12.28 14.39 -25.11
C PRO A 128 -13.20 14.97 -24.03
N GLU A 129 -12.92 14.74 -22.74
CA GLU A 129 -13.73 15.17 -21.61
C GLU A 129 -12.95 16.12 -20.68
N PRO A 130 -12.88 17.44 -20.98
CA PRO A 130 -12.04 18.39 -20.24
C PRO A 130 -12.30 18.43 -18.74
N GLN A 131 -13.57 18.28 -18.32
CA GLN A 131 -13.96 18.26 -16.90
C GLN A 131 -13.37 17.04 -16.17
N LYS A 132 -13.43 15.86 -16.80
CA LYS A 132 -12.87 14.60 -16.27
C LYS A 132 -11.36 14.68 -16.14
N LEU A 133 -10.70 15.23 -17.16
CA LEU A 133 -9.26 15.41 -17.18
C LEU A 133 -8.80 16.37 -16.07
N GLN A 134 -9.46 17.52 -15.92
CA GLN A 134 -9.13 18.48 -14.86
C GLN A 134 -9.36 17.91 -13.47
N LEU A 135 -10.46 17.19 -13.25
CA LEU A 135 -10.74 16.53 -11.98
C LEU A 135 -9.65 15.50 -11.64
N THR A 136 -9.26 14.67 -12.62
CA THR A 136 -8.18 13.68 -12.45
C THR A 136 -6.87 14.35 -12.08
N ILE A 137 -6.49 15.45 -12.75
CA ILE A 137 -5.25 16.20 -12.43
C ILE A 137 -5.28 16.73 -11.00
N SER A 138 -6.39 17.34 -10.58
CA SER A 138 -6.55 17.88 -9.22
C SER A 138 -6.46 16.78 -8.18
N LEU A 139 -7.14 15.65 -8.39
CA LEU A 139 -7.06 14.49 -7.52
C LEU A 139 -5.63 13.94 -7.45
N THR A 140 -4.94 13.78 -8.58
CA THR A 140 -3.54 13.34 -8.60
C THR A 140 -2.65 14.26 -7.77
N ARG A 141 -2.79 15.58 -7.88
CA ARG A 141 -2.02 16.54 -7.06
C ARG A 141 -2.28 16.41 -5.57
N ILE A 142 -3.54 16.19 -5.18
CA ILE A 142 -3.92 16.00 -3.77
C ILE A 142 -3.36 14.68 -3.22
N MET A 143 -3.29 13.65 -4.06
CA MET A 143 -2.91 12.30 -3.65
C MET A 143 -1.39 12.06 -3.69
N PHE A 144 -0.62 12.85 -4.43
CA PHE A 144 0.84 12.69 -4.47
C PHE A 144 1.52 12.83 -3.10
N PRO A 145 1.19 13.83 -2.25
CA PRO A 145 1.77 13.97 -0.90
C PRO A 145 1.62 12.73 0.00
N PHE A 146 0.59 11.91 -0.21
CA PHE A 146 0.39 10.64 0.52
C PHE A 146 1.59 9.70 0.41
N LEU A 147 2.33 9.73 -0.71
CA LEU A 147 3.54 8.92 -0.92
C LEU A 147 4.59 9.11 0.16
N LEU A 148 4.81 10.36 0.59
CA LEU A 148 5.79 10.68 1.62
C LEU A 148 5.41 10.00 2.93
N PHE A 149 4.15 10.13 3.34
CA PHE A 149 3.65 9.56 4.58
C PHE A 149 3.72 8.03 4.60
N VAL A 150 3.35 7.37 3.50
CA VAL A 150 3.41 5.91 3.41
C VAL A 150 4.84 5.41 3.48
N ALA A 151 5.78 6.06 2.80
CA ALA A 151 7.17 5.64 2.86
C ALA A 151 7.80 5.83 4.25
N LEU A 152 7.46 6.91 4.95
CA LEU A 152 7.88 7.11 6.34
C LEU A 152 7.26 6.06 7.28
N ALA A 153 6.00 5.70 7.05
CA ALA A 153 5.35 4.61 7.79
C ALA A 153 6.03 3.26 7.51
N ALA A 154 6.38 2.97 6.25
CA ALA A 154 7.12 1.76 5.88
C ALA A 154 8.52 1.70 6.53
N TRP A 155 9.23 2.83 6.58
CA TRP A 155 10.50 2.93 7.29
C TRP A 155 10.34 2.66 8.79
N ALA A 156 9.33 3.26 9.43
CA ALA A 156 9.05 3.04 10.85
C ALA A 156 8.69 1.58 11.14
N MET A 157 7.87 0.96 10.28
CA MET A 157 7.56 -0.48 10.34
C MET A 157 8.82 -1.33 10.20
N GLY A 158 9.74 -0.96 9.30
CA GLY A 158 11.03 -1.63 9.15
C GLY A 158 11.87 -1.62 10.43
N ILE A 159 11.92 -0.48 11.13
CA ILE A 159 12.63 -0.36 12.42
C ILE A 159 11.99 -1.21 13.52
N LEU A 160 10.66 -1.20 13.59
CA LEU A 160 9.89 -2.01 14.55
C LEU A 160 10.13 -3.51 14.32
N ASN A 161 10.07 -3.96 13.07
CA ASN A 161 10.36 -5.33 12.67
C ASN A 161 11.80 -5.74 13.00
N ALA A 162 12.78 -4.88 12.71
CA ALA A 162 14.19 -5.13 13.03
C ALA A 162 14.49 -5.19 14.54
N SER A 163 13.59 -4.64 15.37
CA SER A 163 13.71 -4.64 16.83
C SER A 163 12.93 -5.79 17.49
N GLY A 164 12.36 -6.71 16.71
CA GLY A 164 11.63 -7.87 17.22
C GLY A 164 10.22 -7.57 17.74
N SER A 165 9.71 -6.34 17.55
CA SER A 165 8.35 -5.95 17.92
C SER A 165 7.41 -6.14 16.71
N PHE A 166 7.05 -7.40 16.43
CA PHE A 166 6.17 -7.78 15.32
C PHE A 166 4.69 -7.46 15.56
N PHE A 167 4.31 -7.00 16.76
CA PHE A 167 2.91 -6.83 17.14
C PHE A 167 2.31 -5.53 16.59
N ILE A 168 3.08 -4.44 16.52
CA ILE A 168 2.58 -3.11 16.10
C ILE A 168 2.38 -3.02 14.57
N PRO A 169 3.27 -3.55 13.70
CA PRO A 169 3.06 -3.55 12.25
C PRO A 169 1.91 -4.45 11.79
N ALA A 170 1.50 -5.43 12.61
CA ALA A 170 0.38 -6.33 12.31
C ALA A 170 -1.01 -5.70 12.53
N VAL A 171 -1.09 -4.57 13.25
CA VAL A 171 -2.35 -3.87 13.58
C VAL A 171 -2.48 -2.51 12.89
N ALA A 172 -1.46 -2.05 12.16
CA ALA A 172 -1.55 -0.86 11.34
C ALA A 172 -2.20 -1.25 10.00
N PRO A 173 -3.42 -0.75 9.68
CA PRO A 173 -4.12 -1.08 8.45
C PRO A 173 -3.47 -0.46 7.21
#